data_AF-A0A2J6J5R2-F1
#
_entry.id   AF-A0A2J6J5R2-F1
#
_cell.length_a   1.000
_cell.length_b   1.000
_cell.length_c   1.000
_cell.angle_alpha   90.00
_cell.angle_beta   90.00
_cell.angle_gamma   90.00
#
_symmetry.space_group_name_H-M   'P 1'
#
loop_
_entity.id
_entity.type
_entity.pdbx_description
1 polymer ?
#
loop_
_entity_poly.entity_id
_entity_poly.type
_entity_poly.pdbx_seq_one_letter_code
_entity_poly.pdbx_strand_id
1 'polypeptide(L)' 'MLLVIDVGNSNTVLGIYRDGVLEHDWRVATDKYRTVDEYA' A
#
# COMPACT_ATOMS: atom_id res chain seq x y z
N MET A 1 -7.54 13.16 4.81
CA MET A 1 -6.55 12.20 4.28
C MET A 1 -7.10 10.80 4.42
N LEU A 2 -6.91 9.96 3.41
CA LEU A 2 -7.33 8.56 3.39
C LEU A 2 -6.15 7.71 2.91
N LEU A 3 -5.81 6.66 3.66
CA LEU A 3 -4.91 5.61 3.19
C LEU A 3 -5.74 4.57 2.45
N VAL A 4 -5.35 4.25 1.22
CA VAL A 4 -5.89 3.15 0.45
C VAL A 4 -4.82 2.10 0.23
N ILE A 5 -5.23 0.84 0.22
CA ILE A 5 -4.33 -0.30 0.01
C ILE A 5 -4.97 -1.18 -1.06
N ASP A 6 -4.26 -1.39 -2.15
CA ASP A 6 -4.61 -2.33 -3.21
C ASP A 6 -3.66 -3.52 -3.18
N VAL A 7 -4.17 -4.69 -2.79
CA VAL A 7 -3.37 -5.91 -2.62
C VAL A 7 -3.50 -6.77 -3.87
N GLY A 8 -2.50 -6.69 -4.76
CA GLY A 8 -2.39 -7.54 -5.93
C GLY A 8 -1.56 -8.81 -5.66
N ASN A 9 -1.61 -9.78 -6.58
CA ASN A 9 -0.86 -11.04 -6.45
C ASN A 9 0.66 -10.86 -6.41
N SER A 10 1.19 -9.85 -7.11
CA SER A 10 2.65 -9.61 -7.20
C SER A 10 3.08 -8.34 -6.48
N ASN A 11 2.22 -7.34 -6.39
CA ASN A 11 2.52 -6.06 -5.74
C ASN A 11 1.32 -5.57 -4.93
N THR A 12 1.61 -5.01 -3.76
CA THR A 12 0.68 -4.25 -2.94
C THR A 12 0.99 -2.77 -3.11
N VAL A 13 -0.03 -1.97 -3.40
CA VAL A 13 0.08 -0.53 -3.58
C VAL A 13 -0.54 0.16 -2.37
N LEU A 14 0.20 1.09 -1.77
CA LEU A 14 -0.30 1.97 -0.72
C LEU A 14 -0.43 3.38 -1.28
N GLY A 15 -1.56 4.03 -1.07
CA GLY A 15 -1.81 5.39 -1.56
C GLY A 15 -2.41 6.30 -0.50
N ILE A 16 -2.00 7.56 -0.48
CA ILE A 16 -2.58 8.60 0.39
C ILE A 16 -3.38 9.57 -0.47
N TYR A 17 -4.67 9.65 -0.21
CA TYR A 17 -5.58 10.61 -0.82
C TYR A 17 -5.88 11.79 0.10
N ARG A 18 -5.93 12.99 -0.44
CA ARG A 18 -6.49 14.19 0.20
C ARG A 18 -7.51 14.81 -0.75
N ASP A 19 -8.70 15.07 -0.23
CA ASP A 19 -9.79 15.74 -0.97
C ASP A 19 -10.08 15.10 -2.35
N GLY A 20 -9.98 13.77 -2.42
CA GLY A 20 -10.20 13.00 -3.65
C GLY A 20 -9.01 12.95 -4.61
N VAL A 21 -7.89 13.61 -4.30
CA VAL A 21 -6.65 13.61 -5.08
C VAL A 21 -5.61 12.69 -4.45
N LEU A 22 -4.94 11.87 -5.26
CA LEU A 22 -3.80 11.05 -4.82
C LEU A 22 -2.57 11.94 -4.61
N GLU A 23 -2.10 12.06 -3.38
CA GLU A 23 -0.91 12.84 -3.05
C GLU A 23 0.37 12.01 -3.18
N HIS A 24 0.36 10.76 -2.71
CA HIS A 24 1.52 9.87 -2.71
C HIS A 24 1.11 8.42 -2.89
N ASP A 25 1.94 7.62 -3.57
CA ASP A 25 1.81 6.18 -3.63
C ASP A 25 3.16 5.45 -3.53
N TRP A 26 3.11 4.22 -3.02
CA TRP A 26 4.24 3.32 -2.92
C TRP A 26 3.84 1.92 -3.35
N ARG A 27 4.80 1.21 -3.95
CA ARG A 27 4.65 -0.19 -4.33
C ARG A 27 5.61 -1.05 -3.55
N VAL A 28 5.08 -2.13 -2.97
CA VAL A 28 5.86 -3.18 -2.34
C VAL A 28 5.49 -4.51 -2.98
N ALA A 29 6.46 -5.41 -3.11
CA ALA A 29 6.18 -6.77 -3.56
C ALA A 29 5.19 -7.43 -2.60
N THR A 30 4.17 -8.09 -3.13
CA THR A 30 3.24 -8.87 -2.32
C THR A 30 3.92 -10.16 -1.91
N ASP A 31 4.16 -10.30 -0.61
CA ASP A 31 4.69 -11.52 -0.04
C ASP A 31 3.73 -12.00 1.07
N LYS A 32 3.13 -13.15 0.81
CA LYS A 32 2.15 -13.83 1.67
C LYS A 32 2.76 -14.54 2.87
N TYR A 33 4.10 -14.63 2.92
CA TYR A 33 4.84 -15.17 4.06
C TYR A 33 5.43 -14.08 4.94
N ARG A 34 5.32 -12.81 4.53
CA ARG A 34 5.85 -11.67 5.25
C ARG A 34 5.12 -11.49 6.57
N THR A 35 5.85 -11.37 7.68
CA THR A 35 5.27 -11.13 9.00
C THR A 35 4.90 -9.66 9.17
N VAL A 36 4.02 -9.37 10.14
CA VAL A 36 3.49 -8.02 10.37
C VAL A 36 4.62 -7.02 10.68
N ASP A 37 5.69 -7.49 11.33
CA ASP A 37 6.82 -6.71 11.82
C ASP A 37 7.72 -6.21 10.68
N GLU A 38 7.62 -6.80 9.49
CA GLU A 38 8.42 -6.43 8.31
C GLU A 38 7.82 -5.25 7.53
N TYR A 39 6.68 -4.71 7.97
CA TYR A 39 6.06 -3.49 7.45
C TYR A 39 6.30 -2.25 8.33
N ALA A 40 7.08 -2.38 9.42
CA ALA A 40 7.35 -1.33 10.39
C ALA A 40 8.35 -0.27 9.91
#